data_AF-A0A9D1SI80-F1
#
_entry.id   AF-A0A9D1SI80-F1
#
_cell.length_a   1.000
_cell.length_b   1.000
_cell.length_c   1.000
_cell.angle_alpha   90.00
_cell.angle_beta   90.00
_cell.angle_gamma   90.00
#
_symmetry.space_group_name_H-M   'P 1'
#
loop_
_entity.id
_entity.type
_entity.pdbx_description
1 polymer ?
#
loop_
_entity_poly.entity_id
_entity_poly.type
_entity_poly.pdbx_seq_one_letter_code
_entity_poly.pdbx_strand_id
1 'polypeptide(L)'
;MVHTFIYTHKGEPLYFVWDIESGSLYKVDNVAFLCAKSRYGTLSDSEKRAFSEIPADTVAETNAEFDSLEKDGALNAKPIIKSFKKRLGAVKAMCLHICHDCNLRCEYCFASGGSYNTPRDYMS
;
A
#
# COMPACT_ATOMS: atom_id res chain seq x y z
N MET A 1 3.75 -10.77 -3.46
CA MET A 1 2.90 -10.67 -4.68
C MET A 1 3.10 -9.28 -5.23
N VAL A 2 3.59 -9.19 -6.46
CA VAL A 2 3.99 -7.92 -7.07
C VAL A 2 2.87 -7.38 -7.96
N HIS A 3 2.50 -6.12 -7.76
CA HIS A 3 1.51 -5.41 -8.55
C HIS A 3 2.13 -4.24 -9.28
N THR A 4 1.66 -4.00 -10.50
CA THR A 4 2.09 -2.88 -11.33
C THR A 4 0.90 -2.00 -11.67
N PHE A 5 1.00 -0.68 -11.48
CA PHE A 5 -0.06 0.25 -11.83
C PHE A 5 0.49 1.60 -12.30
N ILE A 6 -0.36 2.36 -12.99
CA ILE A 6 -0.04 3.69 -13.52
C ILE A 6 -0.88 4.72 -12.77
N TYR A 7 -0.26 5.82 -12.38
CA TYR A 7 -0.94 6.97 -11.79
C TYR A 7 -0.58 8.24 -12.56
N THR A 8 -1.58 8.98 -13.02
CA THR A 8 -1.36 10.23 -13.75
C THR A 8 -1.43 11.41 -12.80
N HIS A 9 -0.34 12.17 -12.70
CA HIS A 9 -0.28 13.39 -11.89
C HIS A 9 0.03 14.59 -12.79
N LYS A 10 -0.84 15.61 -12.78
CA LYS A 10 -0.68 16.83 -13.60
C LYS A 10 -0.45 16.56 -15.11
N GLY A 11 -1.03 15.48 -15.63
CA GLY A 11 -0.89 15.08 -17.03
C GLY A 11 0.33 14.20 -17.34
N GLU A 12 1.23 14.00 -16.37
CA GLU A 12 2.39 13.10 -16.53
C GLU A 12 2.07 11.69 -15.99
N PRO A 13 2.29 10.63 -16.78
CA PRO A 13 2.13 9.26 -16.30
C PRO A 13 3.30 8.86 -15.40
N LEU A 14 2.99 8.30 -14.23
CA LEU A 14 3.95 7.71 -13.31
C LEU A 14 3.72 6.20 -13.21
N TYR A 15 4.80 5.44 -13.26
CA TYR A 15 4.77 3.98 -13.24
C TYR A 15 5.20 3.46 -11.88
N PHE A 16 4.41 2.54 -11.32
CA PHE A 16 4.65 1.99 -9.99
C PHE A 16 4.69 0.46 -9.99
N VAL A 17 5.58 -0.07 -9.16
CA VAL A 17 5.69 -1.49 -8.81
C VAL A 17 5.57 -1.59 -7.29
N TRP A 18 4.60 -2.36 -6.81
CA TRP A 18 4.35 -2.58 -5.39
C TRP A 18 4.42 -4.07 -5.08
N ASP A 19 5.35 -4.47 -4.23
CA ASP A 19 5.35 -5.82 -3.66
C ASP A 19 4.69 -5.83 -2.27
N ILE A 20 3.62 -6.62 -2.16
CA ILE A 20 2.83 -6.73 -0.93
C ILE A 20 3.64 -7.35 0.22
N GLU A 21 4.46 -8.36 -0.08
CA GLU A 21 5.06 -9.18 0.97
C GLU A 21 6.27 -8.49 1.60
N SER A 22 7.05 -7.75 0.80
CA SER A 22 8.11 -6.87 1.32
C SER A 22 7.58 -5.53 1.83
N GLY A 23 6.42 -5.08 1.33
CA GLY A 23 5.89 -3.74 1.59
C GLY A 23 6.58 -2.64 0.78
N SER A 24 7.43 -3.00 -0.18
CA SER A 24 8.20 -2.05 -1.00
C SER A 24 7.35 -1.44 -2.12
N LEU A 25 7.48 -0.13 -2.30
CA LEU A 25 6.87 0.64 -3.39
C LEU A 25 7.96 1.34 -4.21
N TYR A 26 8.02 1.03 -5.49
CA TYR A 26 8.99 1.58 -6.43
C TYR A 26 8.28 2.47 -7.45
N LYS A 27 8.78 3.69 -7.61
CA LYS A 27 8.52 4.51 -8.80
C LYS A 27 9.59 4.14 -9.83
N VAL A 28 9.16 3.66 -10.98
CA VAL A 28 10.07 3.17 -12.04
C VAL A 28 9.86 3.94 -13.33
N ASP A 29 10.78 3.76 -14.28
CA ASP A 29 10.58 4.23 -15.65
C ASP A 29 9.69 3.25 -16.44
N ASN A 30 9.39 3.60 -17.70
CA ASN A 30 8.52 2.78 -18.54
C ASN A 30 9.16 1.42 -18.90
N VAL A 31 10.49 1.37 -19.06
CA VAL A 31 11.21 0.14 -19.43
C VAL A 31 11.14 -0.87 -18.29
N ALA A 32 11.49 -0.46 -17.07
CA ALA A 32 11.38 -1.28 -15.88
C ALA A 32 9.93 -1.64 -15.55
N PHE A 33 8.97 -0.75 -15.82
CA PHE A 33 7.54 -1.07 -15.68
C PHE A 33 7.11 -2.21 -16.59
N LEU A 34 7.47 -2.17 -17.87
CA LEU A 34 7.15 -3.22 -18.83
C LEU A 34 7.88 -4.53 -18.49
N CYS A 35 9.14 -4.46 -18.06
CA CYS A 35 9.88 -5.64 -17.57
C CYS A 35 9.20 -6.26 -16.35
N ALA A 36 8.80 -5.45 -15.37
CA ALA A 36 8.09 -5.93 -14.18
C ALA A 36 6.74 -6.56 -14.52
N LYS A 37 5.98 -5.95 -15.44
CA LYS A 37 4.73 -6.53 -15.95
C LYS A 37 4.94 -7.86 -16.66
N SER A 38 6.01 -7.97 -17.46
CA SER A 38 6.37 -9.21 -18.16
C SER A 38 6.71 -10.34 -17.19
N ARG A 39 7.41 -10.01 -16.09
CA ARG A 39 7.89 -10.99 -15.10
C ARG A 39 6.84 -11.41 -14.07
N TYR A 40 6.05 -10.46 -13.56
CA TYR A 40 5.16 -10.70 -12.41
C TYR A 40 3.67 -10.59 -12.72
N GLY A 41 3.30 -10.20 -13.94
CA GLY A 41 1.92 -9.95 -14.33
C GLY A 41 1.66 -10.36 -15.77
N THR A 42 0.88 -9.54 -16.47
CA THR A 42 0.56 -9.75 -17.88
C THR A 42 0.72 -8.44 -18.66
N LEU A 43 1.28 -8.56 -19.86
CA LEU A 43 1.37 -7.47 -20.83
C LEU A 43 0.10 -7.45 -21.69
N SER A 44 -0.48 -6.27 -21.89
CA SER A 44 -1.49 -6.05 -22.93
C SER A 44 -0.86 -6.09 -24.33
N ASP A 45 -1.68 -6.21 -25.38
CA ASP A 45 -1.15 -6.35 -26.75
C ASP A 45 -0.38 -5.13 -27.25
N SER A 46 -0.73 -3.92 -26.78
CA SER A 46 0.04 -2.70 -27.04
C SER A 46 1.38 -2.72 -26.30
N GLU A 47 1.38 -3.13 -25.03
CA GLU A 47 2.59 -3.24 -24.21
C GLU A 47 3.56 -4.30 -24.72
N LYS A 48 3.07 -5.40 -25.31
CA LYS A 48 3.94 -6.41 -25.95
C LYS A 48 4.73 -5.83 -27.12
N ARG A 49 4.09 -4.97 -27.93
CA ARG A 49 4.76 -4.30 -29.05
C ARG A 49 5.83 -3.34 -28.52
N ALA A 50 5.47 -2.49 -27.56
CA ALA A 50 6.42 -1.58 -26.93
C ALA A 50 7.58 -2.33 -26.27
N PHE A 51 7.31 -3.47 -25.62
CA PHE A 51 8.34 -4.31 -25.01
C PHE A 51 9.28 -4.93 -26.05
N SER A 52 8.77 -5.33 -27.22
CA SER A 52 9.60 -5.88 -28.31
C SER A 52 10.53 -4.86 -28.98
N GLU A 53 10.24 -3.56 -28.82
CA GLU A 53 11.10 -2.48 -29.31
C GLU A 53 12.27 -2.17 -28.37
N ILE A 54 12.25 -2.69 -27.13
CA ILE A 54 13.30 -2.47 -26.14
C ILE A 54 14.53 -3.33 -26.49
N PRO A 55 15.75 -2.77 -26.49
CA PRO A 55 16.97 -3.54 -26.70
C PRO A 55 17.11 -4.69 -25.71
N ALA A 56 17.53 -5.85 -26.20
CA ALA A 56 17.69 -7.05 -25.37
C ALA A 56 18.69 -6.83 -24.22
N ASP A 57 19.73 -6.05 -24.45
CA ASP A 57 20.74 -5.71 -23.42
C ASP A 57 20.12 -4.94 -22.26
N THR A 58 19.26 -3.94 -22.54
CA THR A 58 18.56 -3.17 -21.51
C THR A 58 17.58 -4.02 -20.73
N VAL A 59 16.88 -4.94 -21.40
CA VAL A 59 15.99 -5.90 -20.74
C VAL A 59 16.79 -6.83 -19.82
N ALA A 60 17.97 -7.29 -20.25
CA ALA A 60 18.83 -8.13 -19.45
C ALA A 60 19.38 -7.39 -18.21
N GLU A 61 19.84 -6.15 -18.39
CA GLU A 61 20.30 -5.27 -17.30
C GLU A 61 19.20 -5.03 -16.26
N THR A 62 18.00 -4.64 -16.71
CA THR A 62 16.84 -4.39 -15.83
C THR A 62 16.45 -5.65 -15.06
N ASN A 63 16.47 -6.81 -15.71
CA ASN A 63 16.19 -8.07 -15.03
C ASN A 63 17.27 -8.44 -14.00
N ALA A 64 18.54 -8.10 -14.25
CA ALA A 64 19.60 -8.31 -13.28
C ALA A 64 19.42 -7.42 -12.03
N GLU A 65 18.94 -6.19 -12.19
CA GLU A 65 18.55 -5.33 -11.06
C GLU A 65 17.40 -5.94 -10.26
N PHE A 66 16.36 -6.44 -10.92
CA PHE A 66 15.28 -7.16 -10.26
C PHE A 66 15.77 -8.40 -9.53
N ASP A 67 16.66 -9.19 -10.13
CA ASP A 67 17.24 -10.36 -9.48
C ASP A 67 18.01 -9.97 -8.20
N SER A 68 18.67 -8.82 -8.18
CA SER A 68 19.32 -8.30 -6.96
C SER A 68 18.29 -7.94 -5.90
N LEU A 69 17.22 -7.22 -6.27
CA LEU A 69 16.15 -6.84 -5.34
C LEU A 69 15.41 -8.06 -4.78
N GLU A 70 15.23 -9.11 -5.59
CA GLU A 70 14.66 -10.38 -5.13
C GLU A 70 15.56 -11.10 -4.14
N LYS A 71 16.88 -11.12 -4.39
CA LYS A 71 17.87 -11.70 -3.46
C LYS A 71 17.89 -10.97 -2.12
N ASP A 72 17.76 -9.65 -2.15
CA ASP A 72 17.72 -8.81 -0.94
C ASP A 72 16.37 -8.90 -0.20
N GLY A 73 15.37 -9.59 -0.79
CA GLY A 73 14.02 -9.68 -0.23
C GLY A 73 13.23 -8.38 -0.30
N ALA A 74 13.68 -7.43 -1.11
CA ALA A 74 13.07 -6.12 -1.31
C ALA A 74 12.00 -6.13 -2.43
N LEU A 75 12.01 -7.14 -3.29
CA LEU A 75 11.02 -7.35 -4.35
C LEU A 75 10.66 -8.84 -4.46
N ASN A 76 9.42 -9.14 -4.83
CA ASN A 76 8.89 -10.51 -4.95
C ASN A 76 9.19 -11.38 -3.71
N ALA A 77 9.08 -10.78 -2.52
CA ALA A 77 9.37 -11.49 -1.29
C ALA A 77 8.38 -12.63 -1.06
N LYS A 78 8.86 -13.72 -0.44
CA LYS A 78 8.00 -14.84 -0.07
C LYS A 78 7.10 -14.45 1.11
N PRO A 79 5.83 -14.89 1.11
CA PRO A 79 4.93 -14.59 2.21
C PRO A 79 5.45 -15.19 3.51
N ILE A 80 5.57 -14.35 4.53
CA ILE A 80 5.92 -14.81 5.88
C ILE A 80 4.61 -15.22 6.56
N ILE A 81 4.29 -16.52 6.52
CA ILE A 81 3.15 -17.07 7.24
C ILE A 81 3.46 -17.09 8.73
N LYS A 82 3.26 -15.95 9.41
CA LYS A 82 3.27 -15.91 10.88
C LYS A 82 1.96 -16.50 11.35
N SER A 83 2.02 -17.64 12.05
CA SER A 83 0.88 -18.20 12.77
C SER A 83 0.48 -17.25 13.90
N PHE A 84 -0.40 -16.30 13.59
CA PHE A 84 -0.87 -15.34 14.57
C PHE A 84 -1.85 -16.05 15.51
N LYS A 85 -1.38 -16.47 16.69
CA LYS A 85 -2.29 -16.89 17.76
C LYS A 85 -3.06 -15.65 18.20
N LYS A 86 -4.29 -15.49 17.70
CA LYS A 86 -5.20 -14.41 18.07
C LYS A 86 -5.40 -14.48 19.58
N ARG A 87 -4.79 -13.57 20.33
CA ARG A 87 -5.05 -13.39 21.76
C ARG A 87 -6.44 -12.78 21.92
N LEU A 88 -7.47 -13.62 21.83
CA LEU A 88 -8.84 -13.25 22.14
C LEU A 88 -8.89 -12.79 23.60
N GLY A 89 -9.51 -11.64 23.86
CA GLY A 89 -9.67 -11.08 25.20
C GLY A 89 -8.54 -10.16 25.70
N ALA A 90 -7.45 -9.96 24.95
CA ALA A 90 -6.43 -8.98 25.33
C ALA A 90 -6.89 -7.55 24.96
N VAL A 91 -7.12 -6.70 25.96
CA VAL A 91 -7.32 -5.26 25.77
C VAL A 91 -6.00 -4.63 25.32
N LYS A 92 -5.97 -4.04 24.12
CA LYS A 92 -4.78 -3.37 23.57
C LYS A 92 -4.74 -1.87 23.82
N ALA A 93 -5.92 -1.29 24.01
CA ALA A 93 -6.12 0.12 24.26
C ALA A 93 -7.45 0.29 24.99
N MET A 94 -7.56 1.35 25.79
CA MET A 94 -8.78 1.77 26.47
C MET A 94 -8.98 3.24 26.19
N CYS A 95 -10.10 3.60 25.56
CA CYS A 95 -10.51 4.99 25.43
C CYS A 95 -11.34 5.33 26.67
N LEU A 96 -10.84 6.27 27.48
CA LEU A 96 -11.54 6.74 28.67
C LEU A 96 -12.19 8.08 28.37
N HIS A 97 -13.51 8.14 28.49
CA HIS A 97 -14.22 9.40 28.39
C HIS A 97 -14.14 10.12 29.73
N ILE A 98 -13.25 11.10 29.86
CA ILE A 98 -13.07 11.83 31.13
C ILE A 98 -14.34 12.64 31.48
N CYS A 99 -14.99 13.21 30.45
CA CYS A 99 -16.22 13.96 30.59
C CYS A 99 -17.09 13.76 29.34
N HIS A 100 -18.41 13.69 29.53
CA HIS A 100 -19.38 13.64 28.44
C HIS A 100 -19.94 15.02 28.07
N ASP A 101 -19.56 16.07 28.80
CA ASP A 101 -19.82 17.46 28.45
C ASP A 101 -18.58 18.10 27.81
N CYS A 102 -18.72 18.47 26.54
CA CYS A 102 -17.73 19.26 25.81
C CYS A 102 -18.20 20.72 25.76
N ASN A 103 -17.29 21.68 25.66
CA ASN A 103 -17.63 23.09 25.45
C ASN A 103 -17.81 23.47 23.97
N LEU A 104 -17.61 22.52 23.04
CA LEU A 104 -17.82 22.68 21.59
C LEU A 104 -19.05 21.90 21.11
N ARG A 105 -19.59 22.30 19.95
CA ARG A 105 -20.81 21.73 19.34
C ARG A 105 -20.58 21.30 17.90
N CYS A 106 -19.52 20.52 17.65
CA CYS A 106 -19.18 20.08 16.31
C CYS A 106 -20.28 19.17 15.74
N GLU A 107 -20.83 19.54 14.58
CA GLU A 107 -21.94 18.81 13.94
C GLU A 107 -21.55 17.38 13.52
N TYR A 108 -20.29 17.16 13.17
CA TYR A 108 -19.75 15.84 12.83
C TYR A 108 -19.41 14.99 14.06
N CYS A 109 -19.54 15.54 15.28
CA CYS A 109 -19.22 14.81 16.50
C CYS A 109 -20.35 13.87 16.90
N PHE A 110 -20.04 12.58 17.03
CA PHE A 110 -20.99 11.54 17.43
C PHE A 110 -21.61 11.75 18.82
N ALA A 111 -21.04 12.64 19.63
CA ALA A 111 -21.51 13.00 20.96
C ALA A 111 -22.74 13.94 20.96
N SER A 112 -23.52 14.02 19.87
CA SER A 112 -24.72 14.87 19.77
C SER A 112 -24.47 16.33 20.18
N GLY A 113 -23.41 16.95 19.62
CA GLY A 113 -22.98 18.27 20.07
C GLY A 113 -22.37 18.24 21.48
N GLY A 114 -21.61 17.20 21.81
CA GLY A 114 -20.83 17.16 23.05
C GLY A 114 -21.60 16.93 24.33
N SER A 115 -22.78 16.29 24.30
CA SER A 115 -23.54 15.85 25.49
C SER A 115 -23.65 14.32 25.60
N TYR A 116 -23.24 13.57 24.57
CA TYR A 116 -23.36 12.11 24.49
C TYR A 116 -24.79 11.57 24.75
N ASN A 117 -25.83 12.38 24.51
CA ASN A 117 -27.22 12.06 24.85
C ASN A 117 -27.44 11.73 26.34
N THR A 118 -26.51 12.16 27.21
CA THR A 118 -26.61 12.02 28.68
C THR A 118 -26.76 13.40 29.32
N PRO A 119 -27.25 13.47 30.57
CA PRO A 119 -27.10 14.69 31.37
C PRO A 119 -25.63 15.14 31.39
N ARG A 120 -25.41 16.46 31.40
CA ARG A 120 -24.06 17.04 31.45
C ARG A 120 -23.50 16.82 32.85
N ASP A 121 -22.56 15.89 32.96
CA ASP A 121 -21.90 15.58 34.21
C ASP A 121 -20.47 15.07 33.95
N TYR A 122 -19.62 15.12 34.97
CA TYR A 122 -18.41 14.30 34.98
C TYR A 122 -18.83 12.83 35.05
N MET A 123 -18.01 11.93 34.52
CA MET A 123 -18.26 10.51 34.78
C MET A 123 -18.20 10.25 36.29
N SER A 124 -19.27 9.68 36.85
CA SER A 124 -19.25 9.07 38.18
C SER A 124 -18.55 7.71 38.14
#